data_AF-A0A5C7PNV9-F1
#
_entry.id   AF-A0A5C7PNV9-F1
#
_cell.length_a   1.000
_cell.length_b   1.000
_cell.length_c   1.000
_cell.angle_alpha   90.00
_cell.angle_beta   90.00
_cell.angle_gamma   90.00
#
_symmetry.space_group_name_H-M   'P 1'
#
loop_
_entity.id
_entity.type
_entity.pdbx_description
1 polymer ?
#
loop_
_entity_poly.entity_id
_entity_poly.type
_entity_poly.pdbx_seq_one_letter_code
_entity_poly.pdbx_strand_id
1 'polypeptide(L)'
;MAPLVRSAPPSRPIGKGWVGANGDLAESSEVTLEDLWRKVVAGHVNVPVVITGTNVLTLTALRHQEGTRDLDDYVVFIGVAEADSTGAVTAIVGENPAIKVYKDGGATQAGSGDVLANRLYLFIYNSALDGGAGGLVLK
;
A
#
# COMPACT_ATOMS: atom_id res chain seq x y z
N MET A 1 -15.92 0.04 21.91
CA MET A 1 -14.51 -0.38 21.81
C MET A 1 -13.69 0.89 21.96
N ALA A 2 -12.94 1.04 23.06
CA ALA A 2 -12.23 2.30 23.37
C ALA A 2 -10.90 2.37 22.58
N PRO A 3 -10.55 3.53 21.99
CA PRO A 3 -9.30 3.67 21.25
C PRO A 3 -8.11 3.56 22.20
N LEU A 4 -7.11 2.75 21.83
CA LEU A 4 -5.83 2.67 22.54
C LEU A 4 -5.07 3.98 22.33
N VAL A 5 -5.29 4.94 23.22
CA VAL A 5 -4.46 6.15 23.28
C VAL A 5 -3.11 5.75 23.85
N ARG A 6 -2.13 5.48 22.98
CA ARG A 6 -0.74 5.36 23.40
C ARG A 6 -0.25 6.76 23.75
N SER A 7 0.12 6.98 25.01
CA SER A 7 0.81 8.20 25.44
C SER A 7 2.06 8.38 24.59
N ALA A 8 2.32 9.60 24.12
CA ALA A 8 3.54 9.92 23.40
C ALA A 8 4.76 9.50 24.24
N PRO A 9 5.72 8.77 23.67
CA PRO A 9 6.89 8.34 24.41
C PRO A 9 7.63 9.57 24.95
N PRO A 10 8.09 9.55 26.21
CA PRO A 10 8.75 10.70 26.81
C PRO A 10 10.00 11.05 26.00
N SER A 11 10.12 12.33 25.64
CA SER A 11 11.34 12.85 25.02
C SER A 11 12.53 12.55 25.93
N ARG A 12 13.58 11.92 25.39
CA ARG A 12 14.74 11.55 26.20
C ARG A 12 15.43 12.80 26.78
N PRO A 13 16.06 12.67 27.96
CA PRO A 13 16.97 13.68 28.46
C PRO A 13 18.11 13.89 27.45
N ILE A 14 18.44 15.15 27.20
CA ILE A 14 19.58 15.56 26.38
C ILE A 14 20.84 14.85 26.88
N GLY A 15 21.50 14.06 26.02
CA GLY A 15 22.79 13.41 26.33
C GLY A 15 22.87 11.88 26.19
N LYS A 16 21.78 11.16 25.91
CA LYS A 16 21.89 9.73 25.53
C LYS A 16 22.26 9.62 24.05
N GLY A 17 23.43 9.03 23.77
CA GLY A 17 23.93 8.80 22.42
C GLY A 17 22.99 7.92 21.58
N TRP A 18 23.14 8.01 20.25
CA TRP A 18 22.39 7.21 19.28
C TRP A 18 22.66 5.71 19.40
N VAL A 19 23.85 5.37 19.92
CA VAL A 19 24.36 4.02 20.11
C VAL A 19 24.33 3.71 21.60
N GLY A 20 23.75 2.57 21.97
CA GLY A 20 23.76 2.04 23.32
C GLY A 20 25.17 1.62 23.75
N ALA A 21 25.33 1.31 25.04
CA ALA A 21 26.63 0.94 25.61
C ALA A 21 27.26 -0.32 24.97
N ASN A 22 26.43 -1.15 24.31
CA ASN A 22 26.84 -2.39 23.67
C ASN A 22 27.18 -2.25 22.18
N GLY A 23 27.07 -1.03 21.61
CA GLY A 23 27.25 -0.81 20.17
C GLY A 23 25.98 -0.95 19.33
N ASP A 24 24.87 -1.40 19.92
CA ASP A 24 23.56 -1.46 19.26
C ASP A 24 22.90 -0.08 19.17
N LEU A 25 21.89 0.07 18.30
CA LEU A 25 21.06 1.27 18.32
C LEU A 25 20.31 1.35 19.65
N ALA A 26 20.27 2.54 20.24
CA ALA A 26 19.38 2.74 21.36
C ALA A 26 17.91 2.68 20.88
N GLU A 27 17.00 2.16 21.69
CA GLU A 27 15.56 2.06 21.36
C GLU A 27 14.95 3.36 20.79
N SER A 28 15.34 4.53 21.30
CA SER A 28 14.90 5.82 20.75
C SER A 28 15.42 6.10 19.35
N SER A 29 16.63 5.63 19.05
CA SER A 29 17.26 5.74 17.73
C SER A 29 16.59 4.82 16.74
N GLU A 30 16.18 3.62 17.16
CA GLU A 30 15.39 2.70 16.33
C GLU A 30 14.06 3.33 15.95
N VAL A 31 13.31 3.88 16.92
CA VAL A 31 12.06 4.60 16.66
C VAL A 31 12.29 5.81 15.74
N THR A 32 13.39 6.55 15.93
CA THR A 32 13.72 7.69 15.06
C THR A 32 14.09 7.25 13.65
N LEU A 33 14.83 6.15 13.50
CA LEU A 33 15.19 5.58 12.20
C LEU A 33 13.94 5.05 11.49
N GLU A 34 13.03 4.43 12.24
CA GLU A 34 11.74 3.97 11.73
C GLU A 34 10.88 5.15 11.28
N ASP A 35 10.79 6.22 12.07
CA ASP A 35 10.11 7.47 11.70
C ASP A 35 10.76 8.16 10.49
N LEU A 36 12.10 8.15 10.41
CA LEU A 36 12.83 8.73 9.29
C LEU A 36 12.63 7.89 8.02
N TRP A 37 12.66 6.57 8.14
CA TRP A 37 12.34 5.65 7.07
C TRP A 37 10.90 5.84 6.60
N ARG A 38 9.93 5.93 7.54
CA ARG A 38 8.52 6.27 7.25
C ARG A 38 8.43 7.60 6.52
N LYS A 39 9.12 8.66 6.95
CA LYS A 39 9.05 10.00 6.30
C LYS A 39 9.73 10.06 4.94
N VAL A 40 10.86 9.38 4.75
CA VAL A 40 11.61 9.35 3.48
C VAL A 40 10.89 8.47 2.44
N VAL A 41 10.26 7.38 2.88
CA VAL A 41 9.51 6.46 2.01
C VAL A 41 8.05 6.90 1.81
N ALA A 42 7.42 7.57 2.78
CA ALA A 42 6.05 8.08 2.66
C ALA A 42 5.87 9.11 1.53
N GLY A 43 6.95 9.66 0.97
CA GLY A 43 6.88 10.47 -0.23
C GLY A 43 6.55 9.70 -1.51
N HIS A 44 6.78 8.37 -1.56
CA HIS A 44 6.52 7.51 -2.72
C HIS A 44 6.28 6.06 -2.25
N VAL A 45 5.06 5.73 -1.81
CA VAL A 45 4.73 4.37 -1.35
C VAL A 45 4.36 3.50 -2.55
N ASN A 46 5.37 3.00 -3.23
CA ASN A 46 5.23 1.82 -4.08
C ASN A 46 5.16 0.59 -3.17
N VAL A 47 3.97 0.03 -3.00
CA VAL A 47 3.73 -1.17 -2.18
C VAL A 47 3.91 -2.41 -3.06
N PRO A 48 4.96 -3.23 -2.84
CA PRO A 48 5.09 -4.50 -3.54
C PRO A 48 4.01 -5.49 -3.05
N VAL A 49 3.26 -6.06 -3.98
CA VAL A 49 2.15 -6.99 -3.71
C VAL A 49 2.28 -8.29 -4.49
N VAL A 50 1.71 -9.36 -3.94
CA VAL A 50 1.33 -10.56 -4.71
C VAL A 50 -0.09 -10.32 -5.25
N ILE A 51 -0.28 -10.57 -6.55
CA ILE A 51 -1.55 -10.40 -7.24
C ILE A 51 -2.10 -11.78 -7.59
N THR A 52 -3.19 -12.17 -6.93
CA THR A 52 -3.87 -13.44 -7.19
C THR A 52 -5.30 -13.21 -7.64
N GLY A 53 -5.92 -14.21 -8.28
CA GLY A 53 -7.29 -14.12 -8.80
C GLY A 53 -7.36 -13.73 -10.28
N THR A 54 -8.55 -13.84 -10.87
CA THR A 54 -8.80 -13.67 -12.31
C THR A 54 -9.54 -12.36 -12.62
N ASN A 55 -10.72 -12.16 -12.04
CA ASN A 55 -11.55 -10.95 -12.22
C ASN A 55 -11.74 -10.15 -10.91
N VAL A 56 -11.53 -10.82 -9.77
CA VAL A 56 -11.46 -10.22 -8.45
C VAL A 56 -10.04 -10.44 -7.97
N LEU A 57 -9.20 -9.43 -8.14
CA LEU A 57 -7.79 -9.51 -7.80
C LEU A 57 -7.60 -9.29 -6.31
N THR A 58 -6.77 -10.10 -5.66
CA THR A 58 -6.36 -9.86 -4.27
C THR A 58 -4.94 -9.34 -4.26
N LEU A 59 -4.75 -8.08 -3.82
CA LEU A 59 -3.45 -7.44 -3.73
C LEU A 59 -2.91 -7.58 -2.30
N THR A 60 -2.06 -8.58 -2.09
CA THR A 60 -1.48 -8.88 -0.77
C THR A 60 -0.09 -8.27 -0.66
N ALA A 61 0.11 -7.29 0.24
CA ALA A 61 1.43 -6.69 0.44
C ALA A 61 2.47 -7.70 0.95
N LEU A 62 3.65 -7.70 0.33
CA LEU A 62 4.76 -8.59 0.68
C LEU A 62 5.57 -8.06 1.88
N ARG A 63 5.76 -6.75 1.93
CA ARG A 63 6.41 -5.99 3.01
C ARG A 63 5.63 -4.66 3.09
N HIS A 64 5.43 -4.11 4.29
CA HIS A 64 4.60 -2.93 4.58
C HIS A 64 3.11 -3.20 4.88
N GLN A 65 2.82 -3.98 5.94
CA GLN A 65 1.43 -4.15 6.45
C GLN A 65 0.75 -2.83 6.80
N GLU A 66 1.50 -1.79 7.18
CA GLU A 66 0.94 -0.47 7.50
C GLU A 66 0.42 0.30 6.26
N GLY A 67 0.89 -0.02 5.05
CA GLY A 67 0.51 0.68 3.80
C GLY A 67 -0.72 0.12 3.08
N THR A 68 -1.35 -0.93 3.63
CA THR A 68 -2.51 -1.60 3.00
C THR A 68 -3.83 -1.39 3.71
N ARG A 69 -3.83 -0.69 4.86
CA ARG A 69 -5.03 -0.54 5.68
C ARG A 69 -5.94 0.56 5.16
N ASP A 70 -5.37 1.72 4.86
CA ASP A 70 -6.09 2.88 4.35
C ASP A 70 -5.64 3.17 2.91
N LEU A 71 -6.61 3.30 2.00
CA LEU A 71 -6.38 3.69 0.61
C LEU A 71 -6.34 5.21 0.53
N ASP A 72 -5.17 5.76 0.25
CA ASP A 72 -4.97 7.19 0.00
C ASP A 72 -4.64 7.45 -1.47
N ASP A 73 -4.96 8.67 -1.91
CA ASP A 73 -4.75 9.07 -3.30
C ASP A 73 -3.30 8.88 -3.76
N TYR A 74 -3.17 8.27 -4.94
CA TYR A 74 -1.91 7.99 -5.62
C TYR A 74 -0.99 6.97 -4.94
N VAL A 75 -1.50 6.20 -3.98
CA VAL A 75 -0.80 4.98 -3.51
C VAL A 75 -0.71 3.99 -4.66
N VAL A 76 0.49 3.41 -4.84
CA VAL A 76 0.78 2.50 -5.96
C VAL A 76 1.03 1.10 -5.44
N PHE A 77 0.28 0.11 -5.93
CA PHE A 77 0.52 -1.31 -5.68
C PHE A 77 1.18 -1.94 -6.90
N ILE A 78 2.32 -2.60 -6.70
CA ILE A 78 3.14 -3.14 -7.79
C ILE A 78 3.29 -4.64 -7.63
N GLY A 79 2.93 -5.40 -8.66
CA GLY A 79 3.06 -6.86 -8.62
C GLY A 79 2.89 -7.51 -9.98
N VAL A 80 3.10 -8.82 -10.03
CA VAL A 80 2.92 -9.64 -11.23
C VAL A 80 1.59 -10.38 -11.13
N ALA A 81 0.73 -10.25 -12.13
CA ALA A 81 -0.56 -10.94 -12.17
C ALA A 81 -0.38 -12.44 -12.45
N GLU A 82 -1.08 -13.28 -11.70
CA GLU A 82 -1.01 -14.75 -11.83
C GLU A 82 -1.86 -15.28 -13.00
N ALA A 83 -2.99 -14.63 -13.30
CA ALA A 83 -3.97 -15.11 -14.27
C ALA A 83 -4.45 -13.99 -15.22
N ASP A 84 -4.93 -14.41 -16.39
CA ASP A 84 -5.60 -13.52 -17.34
C ASP A 84 -7.00 -13.15 -16.84
N SER A 85 -7.36 -11.88 -16.95
CA SER A 85 -8.73 -11.39 -16.75
C SER A 85 -9.65 -11.86 -17.88
N THR A 86 -10.86 -12.28 -17.51
CA THR A 86 -11.89 -12.80 -18.44
C THR A 86 -13.18 -11.98 -18.42
N GLY A 87 -13.29 -11.01 -17.53
CA GLY A 87 -14.46 -10.15 -17.35
C GLY A 87 -14.10 -8.86 -16.62
N ALA A 88 -15.10 -8.16 -16.08
CA ALA A 88 -14.89 -6.90 -15.37
C ALA A 88 -13.97 -7.10 -14.16
N VAL A 89 -12.93 -6.27 -14.07
CA VAL A 89 -11.88 -6.41 -13.06
C VAL A 89 -12.20 -5.53 -11.85
N THR A 90 -12.06 -6.13 -10.68
CA THR A 90 -12.07 -5.47 -9.37
C THR A 90 -10.85 -5.93 -8.58
N ALA A 91 -10.46 -5.18 -7.55
CA ALA A 91 -9.36 -5.55 -6.69
C ALA A 91 -9.69 -5.31 -5.22
N ILE A 92 -9.19 -6.19 -4.37
CA ILE A 92 -9.25 -6.15 -2.92
C ILE A 92 -7.85 -5.82 -2.43
N VAL A 93 -7.72 -4.75 -1.62
CA VAL A 93 -6.45 -4.33 -1.03
C VAL A 93 -6.55 -4.46 0.48
N GLY A 94 -5.81 -5.42 1.05
CA GLY A 94 -5.90 -5.72 2.48
C GLY A 94 -7.32 -6.15 2.88
N GLU A 95 -7.93 -5.44 3.84
CA GLU A 95 -9.29 -5.69 4.35
C GLU A 95 -10.36 -4.81 3.66
N ASN A 96 -9.96 -3.99 2.68
CA ASN A 96 -10.90 -3.09 2.00
C ASN A 96 -11.90 -3.86 1.13
N PRO A 97 -13.13 -3.36 0.97
CA PRO A 97 -14.07 -3.88 -0.02
C PRO A 97 -13.45 -3.91 -1.43
N ALA A 98 -13.95 -4.80 -2.28
CA ALA A 98 -13.52 -4.84 -3.68
C ALA A 98 -13.85 -3.52 -4.39
N ILE A 99 -12.83 -2.87 -4.94
CA ILE A 99 -12.94 -1.62 -5.71
C ILE A 99 -12.72 -1.89 -7.20
N LYS A 100 -13.32 -1.05 -8.04
CA LYS A 100 -13.19 -1.19 -9.49
C LYS A 100 -11.77 -0.87 -9.95
N VAL A 101 -11.29 -1.67 -10.89
CA VAL A 101 -10.02 -1.43 -11.58
C VAL A 101 -10.33 -0.82 -12.94
N TYR A 102 -9.62 0.22 -13.33
CA TYR A 102 -9.80 0.98 -14.56
C TYR A 102 -8.58 0.85 -15.45
N LYS A 103 -8.79 0.96 -16.76
CA LYS A 103 -7.71 1.08 -17.75
C LYS A 103 -6.97 2.40 -17.56
N ASP A 104 -5.87 2.56 -18.30
CA ASP A 104 -5.16 3.83 -18.36
C ASP A 104 -6.14 4.99 -18.69
N GLY A 105 -6.00 6.09 -17.96
CA GLY A 105 -6.86 7.27 -18.02
C GLY A 105 -8.11 7.23 -17.15
N GLY A 106 -8.42 6.10 -16.49
CA GLY A 106 -9.47 6.03 -15.46
C GLY A 106 -10.92 6.14 -15.97
N ALA A 107 -11.14 6.27 -17.28
CA ALA A 107 -12.48 6.48 -17.85
C ALA A 107 -13.31 5.18 -17.99
N THR A 108 -12.64 4.05 -18.22
CA THR A 108 -13.28 2.77 -18.52
C THR A 108 -12.79 1.71 -17.55
N GLN A 109 -13.71 0.94 -16.96
CA GLN A 109 -13.36 -0.20 -16.13
C GLN A 109 -12.57 -1.23 -16.95
N ALA A 110 -11.54 -1.79 -16.35
CA ALA A 110 -10.80 -2.92 -16.92
C ALA A 110 -11.72 -4.14 -17.03
N GLY A 111 -11.54 -4.90 -18.11
CA GLY A 111 -12.35 -6.03 -18.50
C GLY A 111 -11.50 -7.21 -18.97
N SER A 112 -12.09 -8.06 -19.80
CA SER A 112 -11.42 -9.24 -20.36
C SER A 112 -10.17 -8.86 -21.16
N GLY A 113 -9.05 -9.50 -20.86
CA GLY A 113 -7.76 -9.32 -21.53
C GLY A 113 -6.97 -8.06 -21.14
N ASP A 114 -7.46 -7.25 -20.20
CA ASP A 114 -6.74 -6.04 -19.76
C ASP A 114 -5.65 -6.35 -18.71
N VAL A 115 -5.90 -7.37 -17.88
CA VAL A 115 -4.89 -7.99 -17.01
C VAL A 115 -4.49 -9.33 -17.61
N LEU A 116 -3.20 -9.53 -17.85
CA LEU A 116 -2.63 -10.73 -18.44
C LEU A 116 -1.64 -11.38 -17.46
N ALA A 117 -1.64 -12.71 -17.42
CA ALA A 117 -0.76 -13.50 -16.59
C ALA A 117 0.72 -13.20 -16.88
N ASN A 118 1.55 -13.27 -15.84
CA ASN A 118 2.99 -13.08 -15.88
C ASN A 118 3.42 -11.68 -16.38
N ARG A 119 2.56 -10.67 -16.23
CA ARG A 119 2.89 -9.26 -16.50
C ARG A 119 2.96 -8.45 -15.23
N LEU A 120 3.92 -7.52 -15.19
CA LEU A 120 4.05 -6.55 -14.12
C LEU A 120 3.01 -5.45 -14.32
N TYR A 121 2.30 -5.10 -13.26
CA TYR A 121 1.29 -4.06 -13.24
C TYR A 121 1.52 -3.09 -12.09
N LEU A 122 1.17 -1.83 -12.32
CA LEU A 122 1.04 -0.81 -11.30
C LEU A 122 -0.44 -0.46 -11.14
N PHE A 123 -0.96 -0.58 -9.93
CA PHE A 123 -2.33 -0.19 -9.57
C PHE A 123 -2.26 1.08 -8.75
N ILE A 124 -2.74 2.19 -9.29
CA ILE A 124 -2.67 3.51 -8.65
C ILE A 124 -4.05 3.88 -8.15
N TYR A 125 -4.19 4.10 -6.83
CA TYR A 125 -5.48 4.48 -6.26
C TYR A 125 -5.83 5.94 -6.56
N ASN A 126 -7.10 6.21 -6.84
CA ASN A 126 -7.66 7.54 -7.02
C ASN A 126 -9.10 7.57 -6.50
N SER A 127 -9.35 8.38 -5.48
CA SER A 127 -10.62 8.58 -4.79
C SER A 127 -11.68 9.23 -5.67
N ALA A 128 -11.30 9.99 -6.69
CA ALA A 128 -12.24 10.68 -7.59
C ALA A 128 -12.95 9.74 -8.59
N LEU A 129 -12.49 8.49 -8.71
CA LEU A 129 -13.10 7.51 -9.60
C LEU A 129 -14.42 6.96 -9.03
N ASP A 130 -15.19 6.31 -9.91
CA ASP A 130 -16.50 5.73 -9.60
C ASP A 130 -17.48 6.69 -8.90
N GLY A 131 -17.50 7.95 -9.33
CA GLY A 131 -18.36 8.98 -8.73
C GLY A 131 -17.94 9.37 -7.30
N GLY A 132 -16.67 9.20 -6.94
CA GLY A 132 -16.13 9.49 -5.61
C GLY A 132 -16.06 8.28 -4.67
N ALA A 133 -16.39 7.08 -5.15
CA ALA A 133 -16.24 5.84 -4.39
C ALA A 133 -14.82 5.25 -4.47
N GLY A 134 -13.95 5.84 -5.30
CA GLY A 134 -12.57 5.42 -5.48
C GLY A 134 -12.39 4.28 -6.49
N GLY A 135 -11.17 4.14 -6.98
CA GLY A 135 -10.81 3.10 -7.92
C GLY A 135 -9.31 3.00 -8.14
N LEU A 136 -8.87 1.91 -8.78
CA LEU A 136 -7.46 1.70 -9.12
C LEU A 136 -7.27 1.86 -10.63
N VAL A 137 -6.28 2.64 -11.05
CA VAL A 137 -5.89 2.78 -12.46
C VAL A 137 -4.73 1.84 -12.76
N LEU A 138 -4.85 1.07 -13.83
CA LEU A 138 -3.79 0.20 -14.35
C LEU A 138 -2.75 0.99 -15.14
N LYS A 139 -1.48 0.65 -14.90
CA LYS A 139 -0.30 1.11 -15.63
C LYS A 139 0.66 -0.05 -15.90
#